data_AF-A0A821IQJ5-F1
#
_entry.id   AF-A0A821IQJ5-F1
#
_cell.length_a   1.000
_cell.length_b   1.000
_cell.length_c   1.000
_cell.angle_alpha   90.00
_cell.angle_beta   90.00
_cell.angle_gamma   90.00
#
_symmetry.space_group_name_H-M   'P 1'
#
loop_
_entity.id
_entity.type
_entity.pdbx_description
1 polymer ?
#
loop_
_entity_poly.entity_id
_entity_poly.type
_entity_poly.pdbx_seq_one_letter_code
_entity_poly.pdbx_strand_id
1 'polypeptide(L)'
;MPNRKKTELAYMYFIPKPHKKRTPLRPILNTIHAATKPISQFLDRLIRPLFDRFVRQTTIVDGADLLDRFQHYTEKGYLKSSTLFITFDINNLYTMLPQEESLNILAEFLRLHNCEKVNGLSIDTIIELARVVLQANAFVYNKKFYRQIIGGAMGSAFTLTLANIFMWKWERQTILPKLASHEVYGRYIDDVFFTSNESEDKVKQILDAANNFHPNIKLEYKIGKSLPFLDVLVQNNNGILVSSLYHKPSAQPTVVSFLSDHPRHVFRNVIQTALTRAVRYSSTFEIFNNERRVIRLMFLYNGYPSNYINQQFEKFFADYLSSISPPILPMITN
;
A
#
# COMPACT_ATOMS: atom_id res chain seq x y z
N MET A 1 -26.11 15.20 -12.84
CA MET A 1 -24.68 15.16 -12.49
C MET A 1 -24.39 16.27 -11.48
N PRO A 2 -23.62 16.05 -10.40
CA PRO A 2 -23.30 17.10 -9.43
C PRO A 2 -22.60 18.28 -10.12
N ASN A 3 -23.01 19.51 -9.79
CA ASN A 3 -22.47 20.72 -10.40
C ASN A 3 -21.00 20.92 -9.98
N ARG A 4 -20.06 20.70 -10.91
CA ARG A 4 -18.61 20.84 -10.67
C ARG A 4 -18.17 22.27 -10.29
N LYS A 5 -19.01 23.29 -10.50
CA LYS A 5 -18.73 24.69 -10.15
C LYS A 5 -19.22 25.09 -8.75
N LYS A 6 -19.90 24.19 -8.03
CA LYS A 6 -20.40 24.50 -6.69
C LYS A 6 -19.31 24.21 -5.65
N THR A 7 -18.95 25.23 -4.88
CA THR A 7 -18.12 25.10 -3.69
C THR A 7 -19.03 24.84 -2.49
N GLU A 8 -18.74 23.79 -1.74
CA GLU A 8 -19.47 23.43 -0.52
C GLU A 8 -18.47 23.09 0.58
N LEU A 9 -18.89 23.25 1.83
CA LEU A 9 -18.11 22.75 2.95
C LEU A 9 -18.04 21.22 2.88
N ALA A 10 -16.87 20.66 3.19
CA ALA A 10 -16.73 19.22 3.35
C ALA A 10 -17.63 18.74 4.49
N TYR A 11 -18.02 17.47 4.48
CA TYR A 11 -18.73 16.85 5.60
C TYR A 11 -18.07 15.55 6.02
N MET A 12 -18.11 15.27 7.33
CA MET A 12 -17.54 14.06 7.89
C MET A 12 -18.58 12.94 7.96
N TYR A 13 -18.18 11.74 7.56
CA TYR A 13 -18.93 10.50 7.76
C TYR A 13 -17.98 9.39 8.22
N PHE A 14 -18.54 8.25 8.62
CA PHE A 14 -17.76 7.14 9.16
C PHE A 14 -17.94 5.88 8.33
N ILE A 15 -16.84 5.15 8.10
CA ILE A 15 -16.85 3.82 7.50
C ILE A 15 -16.42 2.80 8.56
N PRO A 16 -17.18 1.72 8.81
CA PRO A 16 -16.78 0.69 9.75
C PRO A 16 -15.54 -0.06 9.25
N LYS A 17 -14.65 -0.46 10.17
CA LYS A 17 -13.54 -1.40 9.90
C LYS A 17 -13.92 -2.79 10.41
N PRO A 18 -14.72 -3.60 9.67
CA PRO A 18 -15.25 -4.89 10.15
C PRO A 18 -14.15 -5.93 10.44
N HIS A 19 -12.96 -5.74 9.91
CA HIS A 19 -11.82 -6.62 10.11
C HIS A 19 -11.03 -6.35 11.41
N LYS A 20 -11.30 -5.25 12.14
CA LYS A 20 -10.63 -4.94 13.43
C LYS A 20 -11.58 -5.25 14.60
N LYS A 21 -11.03 -5.69 15.74
CA LYS A 21 -11.79 -5.99 16.97
C LYS A 21 -12.63 -4.78 17.38
N ARG A 22 -13.90 -5.00 17.76
CA ARG A 22 -14.91 -3.95 18.07
C ARG A 22 -15.33 -3.06 16.90
N THR A 23 -14.94 -3.38 15.66
CA THR A 23 -15.37 -2.67 14.43
C THR A 23 -15.25 -1.14 14.55
N PRO A 24 -14.04 -0.60 14.81
CA PRO A 24 -13.85 0.83 14.97
C PRO A 24 -14.27 1.59 13.71
N LEU A 25 -14.76 2.81 13.90
CA LEU A 25 -15.17 3.70 12.82
C LEU A 25 -13.97 4.48 12.27
N ARG A 26 -13.83 4.51 10.93
CA ARG A 26 -12.86 5.36 10.22
C ARG A 26 -13.57 6.66 9.81
N PRO A 27 -13.17 7.83 10.34
CA PRO A 27 -13.69 9.10 9.85
C PRO A 27 -13.19 9.34 8.42
N ILE A 28 -14.07 9.81 7.54
CA ILE A 28 -13.76 10.21 6.17
C ILE A 28 -14.37 11.59 5.94
N LEU A 29 -13.61 12.46 5.26
CA LEU A 29 -14.12 13.75 4.82
C LEU A 29 -14.53 13.64 3.35
N ASN A 30 -15.82 13.88 3.06
CA ASN A 30 -16.23 14.11 1.69
C ASN A 30 -15.79 15.51 1.28
N THR A 31 -14.71 15.58 0.50
CA THR A 31 -14.14 16.83 -0.01
C THR A 31 -14.50 17.11 -1.47
N ILE A 32 -15.49 16.41 -2.06
CA ILE A 32 -15.78 16.47 -3.50
C ILE A 32 -15.95 17.90 -4.01
N HIS A 33 -16.57 18.77 -3.21
CA HIS A 33 -16.88 20.17 -3.49
C HIS A 33 -16.10 21.16 -2.60
N ALA A 34 -15.11 20.68 -1.84
CA ALA A 34 -14.33 21.53 -0.93
C ALA A 34 -13.45 22.53 -1.71
N ALA A 35 -13.36 23.76 -1.20
CA ALA A 35 -12.58 24.84 -1.83
C ALA A 35 -11.08 24.49 -2.02
N THR A 36 -10.50 23.70 -1.11
CA THR A 36 -9.08 23.31 -1.15
C THR A 36 -8.79 22.15 -2.09
N LYS A 37 -9.82 21.44 -2.61
CA LYS A 37 -9.63 20.25 -3.43
C LYS A 37 -8.85 20.51 -4.73
N PRO A 38 -9.12 21.58 -5.52
CA PRO A 38 -8.33 21.85 -6.73
C PRO A 38 -6.86 22.10 -6.42
N ILE A 39 -6.55 22.80 -5.33
CA ILE A 39 -5.17 23.06 -4.89
C ILE A 39 -4.50 21.75 -4.47
N SER A 40 -5.18 20.92 -3.67
CA SER A 40 -4.70 19.59 -3.28
C SER A 40 -4.40 18.70 -4.50
N GLN A 41 -5.31 18.65 -5.48
CA GLN A 41 -5.08 17.87 -6.70
C GLN A 41 -3.94 18.44 -7.56
N PHE A 42 -3.79 19.77 -7.60
CA PHE A 42 -2.70 20.42 -8.30
C PHE A 42 -1.34 20.09 -7.67
N LEU A 43 -1.22 20.23 -6.35
CA LEU A 43 0.00 19.90 -5.62
C LEU A 43 0.34 18.41 -5.72
N ASP A 44 -0.65 17.51 -5.64
CA ASP A 44 -0.42 16.08 -5.78
C ASP A 44 0.15 15.74 -7.16
N ARG A 45 -0.44 16.28 -8.25
CA ARG A 45 0.09 16.12 -9.62
C ARG A 45 1.51 16.67 -9.79
N LEU A 46 1.85 17.72 -9.05
CA LEU A 46 3.15 18.37 -9.12
C LEU A 46 4.22 17.58 -8.37
N ILE A 47 3.91 17.09 -7.16
CA ILE A 47 4.89 16.57 -6.21
C ILE A 47 4.98 15.04 -6.23
N ARG A 48 3.85 14.34 -6.45
CA ARG A 48 3.83 12.87 -6.43
C ARG A 48 4.81 12.23 -7.42
N PRO A 49 4.94 12.69 -8.68
CA PRO A 49 5.93 12.14 -9.61
C PRO A 49 7.38 12.32 -9.13
N LEU A 50 7.68 13.41 -8.41
CA LEU A 50 9.00 13.62 -7.82
C LEU A 50 9.26 12.63 -6.69
N PHE A 51 8.27 12.44 -5.80
CA PHE A 51 8.34 11.45 -4.74
C PHE A 51 8.56 10.05 -5.31
N ASP A 52 7.71 9.61 -6.23
CA ASP A 52 7.78 8.29 -6.83
C ASP A 52 9.13 8.04 -7.52
N ARG A 53 9.70 9.06 -8.18
CA ARG A 53 11.02 9.00 -8.81
C ARG A 53 12.16 8.87 -7.80
N PHE A 54 12.17 9.70 -6.76
CA PHE A 54 13.30 9.79 -5.85
C PHE A 54 13.28 8.74 -4.72
N VAL A 55 12.10 8.21 -4.38
CA VAL A 55 11.88 7.34 -3.23
C VAL A 55 11.47 5.92 -3.64
N ARG A 56 11.62 5.57 -4.93
CA ARG A 56 11.27 4.23 -5.45
C ARG A 56 11.95 3.09 -4.69
N GLN A 57 13.20 3.27 -4.28
CA GLN A 57 13.99 2.23 -3.62
C GLN A 57 13.40 1.79 -2.28
N THR A 58 12.70 2.67 -1.56
CA THR A 58 12.08 2.34 -0.27
C THR A 58 10.55 2.23 -0.34
N THR A 59 9.96 2.46 -1.52
CA THR A 59 8.51 2.38 -1.75
C THR A 59 8.13 1.07 -2.42
N ILE A 60 7.19 0.35 -1.82
CA ILE A 60 6.52 -0.82 -2.40
C ILE A 60 5.20 -0.37 -3.04
N VAL A 61 4.89 -0.89 -4.23
CA VAL A 61 3.63 -0.59 -4.94
C VAL A 61 2.56 -1.66 -4.80
N ASP A 62 2.95 -2.92 -4.68
CA ASP A 62 2.06 -4.07 -4.47
C ASP A 62 2.83 -5.30 -3.95
N GLY A 63 2.12 -6.42 -3.79
CA GLY A 63 2.73 -7.67 -3.35
C GLY A 63 3.74 -8.25 -4.35
N ALA A 64 3.60 -7.98 -5.65
CA ALA A 64 4.54 -8.48 -6.66
C ALA A 64 5.88 -7.75 -6.55
N ASP A 65 5.86 -6.43 -6.38
CA ASP A 65 7.07 -5.63 -6.14
C ASP A 65 7.82 -6.07 -4.86
N LEU A 66 7.11 -6.53 -3.82
CA LEU A 66 7.76 -7.15 -2.66
C LEU A 66 8.44 -8.48 -3.03
N LEU A 67 7.77 -9.34 -3.79
CA LEU A 67 8.32 -10.63 -4.19
C LEU A 67 9.53 -10.49 -5.13
N ASP A 68 9.52 -9.50 -6.03
CA ASP A 68 10.65 -9.18 -6.90
C ASP A 68 11.89 -8.78 -6.08
N ARG A 69 11.71 -7.98 -5.01
CA ARG A 69 12.80 -7.62 -4.08
C ARG A 69 13.35 -8.86 -3.36
N PHE A 70 12.44 -9.76 -2.98
CA PHE A 70 12.81 -11.02 -2.35
C PHE A 70 13.55 -11.96 -3.29
N GLN A 71 13.21 -12.00 -4.58
CA GLN A 71 13.91 -12.81 -5.57
C GLN A 71 15.41 -12.48 -5.55
N HIS A 72 15.77 -11.21 -5.69
CA HIS A 72 17.17 -10.78 -5.63
C HIS A 72 17.84 -11.13 -4.30
N TYR A 73 17.13 -10.93 -3.18
CA TYR A 73 17.61 -11.26 -1.84
C TYR A 73 17.92 -12.76 -1.68
N THR A 74 17.06 -13.63 -2.21
CA THR A 74 17.24 -15.09 -2.15
C THR A 74 18.32 -15.60 -3.09
N GLU A 75 18.39 -15.09 -4.33
CA GLU A 75 19.42 -15.46 -5.32
C GLU A 75 20.84 -15.16 -4.84
N LYS A 76 21.00 -14.11 -4.01
CA LYS A 76 22.28 -13.76 -3.39
C LYS A 76 22.59 -14.53 -2.10
N GLY A 77 21.71 -15.43 -1.67
CA GLY A 77 21.90 -16.23 -0.46
C GLY A 77 21.77 -15.44 0.85
N TYR A 78 21.07 -14.30 0.82
CA TYR A 78 20.93 -13.45 2.01
C TYR A 78 19.83 -13.94 2.96
N LEU A 79 18.84 -14.68 2.44
CA LEU A 79 17.81 -15.34 3.24
C LEU A 79 18.39 -16.54 3.98
N LYS A 80 18.56 -16.41 5.29
CA LYS A 80 19.05 -17.46 6.20
C LYS A 80 17.87 -18.13 6.91
N SER A 81 18.09 -19.32 7.46
CA SER A 81 17.10 -19.97 8.33
C SER A 81 16.75 -19.15 9.59
N SER A 82 17.66 -18.27 10.03
CA SER A 82 17.47 -17.35 11.14
C SER A 82 16.81 -16.02 10.76
N THR A 83 16.67 -15.69 9.46
CA THR A 83 16.12 -14.41 9.03
C THR A 83 14.69 -14.23 9.55
N LEU A 84 14.48 -13.11 10.22
CA LEU A 84 13.19 -12.65 10.70
C LEU A 84 12.55 -11.73 9.66
N PHE A 85 11.24 -11.83 9.53
CA PHE A 85 10.42 -10.86 8.84
C PHE A 85 9.79 -9.94 9.87
N ILE A 86 9.70 -8.67 9.52
CA ILE A 86 9.15 -7.63 10.35
C ILE A 86 8.13 -6.87 9.53
N THR A 87 6.93 -6.73 10.08
CA THR A 87 5.87 -5.87 9.52
C THR A 87 5.40 -4.91 10.58
N PHE A 88 5.15 -3.66 10.24
CA PHE A 88 4.47 -2.74 11.14
C PHE A 88 3.55 -1.77 10.42
N ASP A 89 2.42 -1.46 11.07
CA ASP A 89 1.45 -0.44 10.65
C ASP A 89 1.70 0.85 11.43
N ILE A 90 1.58 2.00 10.75
CA ILE A 90 1.69 3.32 11.36
C ILE A 90 0.30 3.85 11.68
N ASN A 91 -0.01 3.91 12.96
CA ASN A 91 -1.33 4.28 13.44
C ASN A 91 -1.69 5.72 13.04
N ASN A 92 -2.84 5.87 12.37
CA ASN A 92 -3.50 7.15 12.09
C ASN A 92 -2.60 8.17 11.35
N LEU A 93 -1.68 7.68 10.49
CA LEU A 93 -0.66 8.47 9.80
C LEU A 93 -1.19 9.83 9.31
N TYR A 94 -2.21 9.84 8.46
CA TYR A 94 -2.74 11.09 7.86
C TYR A 94 -3.29 12.08 8.88
N THR A 95 -4.00 11.59 9.89
CA THR A 95 -4.67 12.42 10.90
C THR A 95 -3.73 12.92 11.99
N MET A 96 -2.51 12.37 12.05
CA MET A 96 -1.52 12.70 13.08
C MET A 96 -0.31 13.48 12.54
N LEU A 97 -0.23 13.76 11.23
CA LEU A 97 0.85 14.58 10.66
C LEU A 97 0.92 15.96 11.33
N PRO A 98 2.05 16.34 11.95
CA PRO A 98 2.25 17.71 12.40
C PRO A 98 2.36 18.63 11.18
N GLN A 99 1.43 19.58 11.03
CA GLN A 99 1.27 20.32 9.78
C GLN A 99 2.51 21.15 9.41
N GLU A 100 3.01 21.98 10.33
CA GLU A 100 4.20 22.82 10.08
C GLU A 100 5.47 22.00 9.83
N GLU A 101 5.68 20.94 10.61
CA GLU A 101 6.81 20.05 10.42
C GLU A 101 6.75 19.35 9.05
N SER A 102 5.56 18.90 8.64
CA SER A 102 5.36 18.28 7.34
C SER A 102 5.67 19.24 6.19
N LEU A 103 5.31 20.52 6.33
CA LEU A 103 5.66 21.57 5.36
C LEU A 103 7.18 21.80 5.31
N ASN A 104 7.85 21.82 6.46
CA ASN A 104 9.31 21.95 6.53
C ASN A 104 10.01 20.74 5.89
N ILE A 105 9.52 19.52 6.15
CA ILE A 105 10.05 18.30 5.55
C ILE A 105 9.81 18.28 4.03
N LEU A 106 8.68 18.79 3.55
CA LEU A 106 8.44 18.95 2.11
C LEU A 106 9.47 19.91 1.49
N ALA A 107 9.74 21.05 2.13
CA ALA A 107 10.76 21.98 1.65
C ALA A 107 12.15 21.34 1.65
N GLU A 108 12.51 20.60 2.71
CA GLU A 108 13.76 19.86 2.80
C GLU A 108 13.86 18.81 1.68
N PHE A 109 12.81 18.04 1.44
CA PHE A 109 12.74 17.04 0.39
C PHE A 109 13.01 17.65 -0.98
N LEU A 110 12.39 18.79 -1.29
CA LEU A 110 12.58 19.48 -2.58
C LEU A 110 14.01 20.02 -2.73
N ARG A 111 14.56 20.66 -1.69
CA ARG A 111 15.94 21.18 -1.71
C ARG A 111 16.96 20.07 -1.88
N LEU A 112 16.82 18.97 -1.12
CA LEU A 112 17.76 17.86 -1.17
C LEU A 112 17.86 17.23 -2.57
N HIS A 113 16.76 17.25 -3.34
CA HIS A 113 16.72 16.71 -4.70
C HIS A 113 16.88 17.79 -5.78
N ASN A 114 17.46 18.94 -5.43
CA ASN A 114 17.74 20.06 -6.35
C ASN A 114 16.49 20.54 -7.12
N CYS A 115 15.32 20.48 -6.48
CA CYS A 115 14.04 20.92 -7.03
C CYS A 115 13.69 22.35 -6.55
N GLU A 116 14.60 23.30 -6.78
CA GLU A 116 14.43 24.71 -6.40
C GLU A 116 13.20 25.36 -7.05
N LYS A 117 12.86 24.88 -8.25
CA LYS A 117 11.58 25.18 -8.91
C LYS A 117 10.94 23.90 -9.42
N VAL A 118 9.63 23.76 -9.21
CA VAL A 118 8.84 22.67 -9.79
C VAL A 118 7.78 23.28 -10.71
N ASN A 119 7.87 22.99 -12.01
CA ASN A 119 7.07 23.62 -13.06
C ASN A 119 7.02 25.15 -12.96
N GLY A 120 8.16 25.78 -12.65
CA GLY A 120 8.29 27.24 -12.53
C GLY A 120 7.87 27.83 -11.18
N LEU A 121 7.23 27.06 -10.29
CA LEU A 121 6.89 27.50 -8.93
C LEU A 121 8.09 27.36 -8.00
N SER A 122 8.35 28.38 -7.18
CA SER A 122 9.35 28.31 -6.10
C SER A 122 8.89 27.36 -4.99
N ILE A 123 9.85 26.84 -4.22
CA ILE A 123 9.56 26.04 -3.02
C ILE A 123 8.62 26.81 -2.08
N ASP A 124 8.86 28.09 -1.82
CA ASP A 124 8.01 28.90 -0.92
C ASP A 124 6.56 28.96 -1.42
N THR A 125 6.34 29.09 -2.73
CA THR A 125 4.98 29.09 -3.31
C THR A 125 4.31 27.74 -3.11
N ILE A 126 5.04 26.64 -3.31
CA ILE A 126 4.54 25.28 -3.08
C ILE A 126 4.16 25.08 -1.61
N ILE A 127 5.00 25.55 -0.68
CA ILE A 127 4.75 25.47 0.75
C ILE A 127 3.52 26.28 1.15
N GLU A 128 3.33 27.48 0.64
CA GLU A 128 2.15 28.29 0.95
C GLU A 128 0.85 27.67 0.40
N LEU A 129 0.88 27.11 -0.81
CA LEU A 129 -0.26 26.34 -1.34
C LEU A 129 -0.56 25.11 -0.48
N ALA A 130 0.47 24.39 -0.05
CA ALA A 130 0.34 23.23 0.83
C ALA A 130 -0.23 23.61 2.20
N ARG A 131 0.22 24.75 2.76
CA ARG A 131 -0.30 25.35 3.99
C ARG A 131 -1.78 25.65 3.90
N VAL A 132 -2.23 26.26 2.79
CA VAL A 132 -3.66 26.49 2.54
C VAL A 132 -4.45 25.18 2.55
N VAL A 133 -3.95 24.12 1.90
CA VAL A 133 -4.64 22.81 1.88
C VAL A 133 -4.79 22.21 3.29
N LEU A 134 -3.78 22.36 4.15
CA LEU A 134 -3.80 21.82 5.51
C LEU A 134 -4.63 22.68 6.48
N GLN A 135 -4.45 23.99 6.45
CA GLN A 135 -5.00 24.91 7.45
C GLN A 135 -6.42 25.39 7.11
N ALA A 136 -6.81 25.43 5.83
CA ALA A 136 -8.17 25.77 5.41
C ALA A 136 -9.11 24.56 5.34
N ASN A 137 -8.73 23.43 5.93
CA ASN A 137 -9.56 22.23 5.97
C ASN A 137 -10.67 22.34 7.04
N ALA A 138 -11.79 22.94 6.64
CA ALA A 138 -13.01 23.03 7.43
C ALA A 138 -14.09 22.06 6.93
N PHE A 139 -14.84 21.47 7.86
CA PHE A 139 -15.89 20.52 7.57
C PHE A 139 -17.07 20.59 8.55
N VAL A 140 -18.22 20.08 8.13
CA VAL A 140 -19.44 19.98 8.92
C VAL A 140 -19.58 18.56 9.46
N TYR A 141 -19.89 18.45 10.75
CA TYR A 141 -20.32 17.22 11.37
C TYR A 141 -21.40 17.50 12.40
N ASN A 142 -22.49 16.73 12.38
CA ASN A 142 -23.61 16.90 13.30
C ASN A 142 -24.07 18.38 13.43
N LYS A 143 -24.24 19.06 12.29
CA LYS A 143 -24.64 20.48 12.17
C LYS A 143 -23.68 21.50 12.83
N LYS A 144 -22.47 21.07 13.20
CA LYS A 144 -21.42 21.93 13.75
C LYS A 144 -20.25 22.04 12.77
N PHE A 145 -19.57 23.17 12.82
CA PHE A 145 -18.38 23.46 12.01
C PHE A 145 -17.12 23.09 12.78
N TYR A 146 -16.21 22.41 12.10
CA TYR A 146 -14.92 21.99 12.63
C TYR A 146 -13.81 22.36 11.67
N ARG A 147 -12.62 22.59 12.22
CA ARG A 147 -11.38 22.74 11.46
C ARG A 147 -10.38 21.71 11.96
N GLN A 148 -9.72 21.02 11.05
CA GLN A 148 -8.66 20.08 11.40
C GLN A 148 -7.39 20.86 11.78
N ILE A 149 -6.95 20.72 13.02
CA ILE A 149 -5.76 21.43 13.57
C ILE A 149 -4.47 20.59 13.49
N ILE A 150 -4.60 19.29 13.25
CA ILE A 150 -3.49 18.34 13.13
C ILE A 150 -3.82 17.30 12.06
N GLY A 151 -2.80 16.84 11.35
CA GLY A 151 -2.97 15.97 10.20
C GLY A 151 -3.48 16.71 8.96
N GLY A 152 -3.74 15.94 7.91
CA GLY A 152 -4.47 16.39 6.73
C GLY A 152 -5.81 15.68 6.58
N ALA A 153 -6.65 16.20 5.69
CA ALA A 153 -7.95 15.63 5.40
C ALA A 153 -7.82 14.19 4.86
N MET A 154 -8.45 13.22 5.52
CA MET A 154 -8.62 11.89 4.92
C MET A 154 -9.49 12.02 3.66
N GLY A 155 -8.88 11.81 2.48
CA GLY A 155 -9.50 12.02 1.17
C GLY A 155 -8.92 13.18 0.35
N SER A 156 -8.01 13.97 0.92
CA SER A 156 -7.20 14.94 0.16
C SER A 156 -6.09 14.22 -0.59
N ALA A 157 -5.99 14.47 -1.90
CA ALA A 157 -4.97 13.86 -2.76
C ALA A 157 -3.55 14.19 -2.25
N PHE A 158 -3.28 15.48 -2.03
CA PHE A 158 -1.97 15.93 -1.58
C PHE A 158 -1.57 15.42 -0.19
N THR A 159 -2.54 15.17 0.70
CA THR A 159 -2.26 14.66 2.04
C THR A 159 -1.59 13.28 1.99
N LEU A 160 -1.91 12.45 0.99
CA LEU A 160 -1.23 11.17 0.78
C LEU A 160 0.24 11.37 0.45
N THR A 161 0.52 12.22 -0.53
CA THR A 161 1.89 12.52 -0.96
C THR A 161 2.71 13.17 0.15
N LEU A 162 2.10 14.08 0.92
CA LEU A 162 2.75 14.69 2.08
C LEU A 162 3.07 13.68 3.19
N ALA A 163 2.14 12.76 3.48
CA ALA A 163 2.38 11.68 4.44
C ALA A 163 3.57 10.80 4.03
N ASN A 164 3.65 10.46 2.74
CA ASN A 164 4.74 9.68 2.19
C ASN A 164 6.09 10.40 2.30
N ILE A 165 6.12 11.71 2.07
CA ILE A 165 7.32 12.55 2.24
C ILE A 165 7.71 12.67 3.72
N PHE A 166 6.75 12.83 4.62
CA PHE A 166 7.00 12.81 6.06
C PHE A 166 7.66 11.48 6.47
N MET A 167 7.10 10.36 5.99
CA MET A 167 7.64 9.04 6.29
C MET A 167 9.00 8.78 5.66
N TRP A 168 9.29 9.35 4.48
CA TRP A 168 10.62 9.32 3.88
C TRP A 168 11.69 9.94 4.78
N LYS A 169 11.38 11.04 5.47
CA LYS A 169 12.31 11.63 6.43
C LYS A 169 12.46 10.74 7.67
N TRP A 170 11.34 10.30 8.23
CA TRP A 170 11.30 9.45 9.42
C TRP A 170 12.07 8.14 9.23
N GLU A 171 11.86 7.41 8.13
CA GLU A 171 12.48 6.11 7.87
C GLU A 171 14.00 6.23 7.74
N ARG A 172 14.49 7.34 7.15
CA ARG A 172 15.92 7.64 7.02
C ARG A 172 16.61 8.00 8.33
N GLN A 173 15.87 8.40 9.35
CA GLN A 173 16.41 8.75 10.66
C GLN A 173 16.27 7.61 11.67
N THR A 174 15.40 6.64 11.41
CA THR A 174 15.03 5.59 12.37
C THR A 174 15.45 4.21 11.89
N ILE A 175 14.75 3.65 10.90
CA ILE A 175 14.87 2.25 10.48
C ILE A 175 16.06 2.07 9.54
N LEU A 176 16.13 2.82 8.45
CA LEU A 176 17.12 2.59 7.38
C LEU A 176 18.58 2.59 7.86
N PRO A 177 19.02 3.49 8.77
CA PRO A 177 20.40 3.47 9.26
C PRO A 177 20.75 2.25 10.11
N LYS A 178 19.76 1.47 10.56
CA LYS A 178 19.93 0.28 11.39
C LYS A 178 19.89 -1.00 10.57
N LEU A 179 19.49 -0.92 9.30
CA LEU A 179 19.40 -2.07 8.42
C LEU A 179 20.73 -2.29 7.70
N ALA A 180 21.06 -3.55 7.49
CA ALA A 180 22.17 -3.90 6.62
C ALA A 180 21.80 -3.59 5.16
N SER A 181 22.79 -3.24 4.34
CA SER A 181 22.58 -2.85 2.94
C SER A 181 21.88 -3.90 2.08
N HIS A 182 21.91 -5.16 2.51
CA HIS A 182 21.30 -6.29 1.80
C HIS A 182 19.92 -6.66 2.33
N GLU A 183 19.45 -6.10 3.44
CA GLU A 183 18.11 -6.41 3.96
C GLU A 183 17.03 -5.84 3.04
N VAL A 184 15.96 -6.62 2.83
CA VAL A 184 14.78 -6.11 2.12
C VAL A 184 14.11 -5.10 3.03
N TYR A 185 13.88 -3.89 2.51
CA TYR A 185 13.03 -2.87 3.12
C TYR A 185 12.02 -2.38 2.08
N GLY A 186 10.81 -2.10 2.53
CA GLY A 186 9.91 -1.29 1.75
C GLY A 186 8.64 -0.90 2.50
N ARG A 187 8.06 0.22 2.07
CA ARG A 187 6.86 0.79 2.65
C ARG A 187 5.78 0.97 1.59
N TYR A 188 4.59 0.50 1.89
CA TYR A 188 3.37 0.82 1.17
C TYR A 188 2.53 1.74 2.06
N ILE A 189 2.66 3.05 1.86
CA ILE A 189 1.94 4.07 2.65
C ILE A 189 2.22 3.93 4.16
N ASP A 190 1.30 3.35 4.93
CA ASP A 190 1.32 3.12 6.38
C ASP A 190 1.83 1.72 6.76
N ASP A 191 1.83 0.77 5.83
CA ASP A 191 2.36 -0.58 6.01
C ASP A 191 3.85 -0.63 5.67
N VAL A 192 4.70 -1.07 6.60
CA VAL A 192 6.15 -1.26 6.38
C VAL A 192 6.52 -2.73 6.50
N PHE A 193 7.43 -3.17 5.63
CA PHE A 193 8.05 -4.49 5.65
C PHE A 193 9.58 -4.36 5.70
N PHE A 194 10.24 -5.15 6.53
CA PHE A 194 11.66 -5.41 6.34
C PHE A 194 12.10 -6.79 6.86
N THR A 195 13.24 -7.27 6.37
CA THR A 195 13.91 -8.48 6.86
C THR A 195 15.00 -8.12 7.84
N SER A 196 15.29 -8.98 8.82
CA SER A 196 16.54 -8.88 9.57
C SER A 196 17.18 -10.20 9.94
N ASN A 197 18.52 -10.22 9.91
CA ASN A 197 19.33 -11.36 10.38
C ASN A 197 19.82 -11.21 11.83
N GLU A 198 19.46 -10.11 12.49
CA GLU A 198 19.74 -9.84 13.89
C GLU A 198 18.86 -10.68 14.83
N SER A 199 19.19 -10.69 16.13
CA SER A 199 18.33 -11.32 17.15
C SER A 199 16.99 -10.58 17.28
N GLU A 200 15.94 -11.31 17.66
CA GLU A 200 14.61 -10.72 17.88
C GLU A 200 14.65 -9.56 18.89
N ASP A 201 15.47 -9.68 19.93
CA ASP A 201 15.64 -8.62 20.94
C ASP A 201 16.27 -7.36 20.35
N LYS A 202 17.25 -7.51 19.44
CA LYS A 202 17.87 -6.37 18.76
C LYS A 202 16.88 -5.68 17.83
N VAL A 203 16.07 -6.47 17.12
CA VAL A 203 14.99 -5.95 16.26
C VAL A 203 13.95 -5.19 17.09
N LYS A 204 13.53 -5.72 18.25
CA LYS A 204 12.62 -5.03 19.17
C LYS A 204 13.19 -3.69 19.64
N GLN A 205 14.47 -3.65 20.02
CA GLN A 205 15.13 -2.39 20.39
C GLN A 205 15.08 -1.34 19.27
N ILE A 206 15.30 -1.74 18.02
CA ILE A 206 15.21 -0.84 16.84
C ILE A 206 13.78 -0.31 16.71
N LEU A 207 12.78 -1.18 16.80
CA LEU A 207 11.37 -0.82 16.67
C LEU A 207 10.89 0.07 17.82
N ASP A 208 11.30 -0.21 19.05
CA ASP A 208 10.93 0.57 20.22
C ASP A 208 11.59 1.96 20.18
N ALA A 209 12.85 2.05 19.73
CA ALA A 209 13.49 3.35 19.49
C ALA A 209 12.75 4.14 18.39
N ALA A 210 12.37 3.49 17.29
CA ALA A 210 11.60 4.11 16.22
C ALA A 210 10.20 4.58 16.68
N ASN A 211 9.53 3.79 17.52
CA ASN A 211 8.21 4.11 18.08
C ASN A 211 8.23 5.28 19.09
N ASN A 212 9.40 5.54 19.67
CA ASN A 212 9.64 6.66 20.59
C ASN A 212 10.29 7.87 19.91
N PHE A 213 10.69 7.75 18.64
CA PHE A 213 11.40 8.81 17.92
C PHE A 213 10.54 10.07 17.70
N HIS A 214 9.24 9.90 17.47
CA HIS A 214 8.34 11.02 17.19
C HIS A 214 7.01 10.86 17.95
N PRO A 215 6.51 11.89 18.67
CA PRO A 215 5.33 11.77 19.53
C PRO A 215 4.05 11.36 18.77
N ASN A 216 3.93 11.78 17.51
CA ASN A 216 2.74 11.53 16.68
C ASN A 216 2.83 10.24 15.85
N ILE A 217 3.94 9.53 15.88
CA ILE A 217 4.11 8.26 15.17
C ILE A 217 4.01 7.13 16.18
N LYS A 218 3.10 6.20 15.92
CA LYS A 218 2.92 5.00 16.74
C LYS A 218 2.86 3.77 15.87
N LEU A 219 3.68 2.79 16.20
CA LEU A 219 3.87 1.56 15.44
C LEU A 219 3.10 0.41 16.10
N GLU A 220 2.42 -0.38 15.29
CA GLU A 220 1.94 -1.71 15.69
C GLU A 220 2.72 -2.74 14.87
N TYR A 221 3.68 -3.42 15.50
CA TYR A 221 4.62 -4.31 14.81
C TYR A 221 4.38 -5.79 15.10
N LYS A 222 4.83 -6.63 14.16
CA LYS A 222 4.92 -8.08 14.27
C LYS A 222 6.28 -8.53 13.76
N ILE A 223 6.85 -9.52 14.46
CA ILE A 223 8.11 -10.16 14.10
C ILE A 223 7.84 -11.65 13.98
N GLY A 224 8.40 -12.30 12.98
CA GLY A 224 8.28 -13.74 12.85
C GLY A 224 8.85 -14.27 11.54
N LYS A 225 8.72 -15.58 11.33
CA LYS A 225 9.14 -16.24 10.09
C LYS A 225 8.02 -16.39 9.06
N SER A 226 6.80 -16.01 9.41
CA SER A 226 5.63 -16.10 8.53
C SER A 226 4.74 -14.90 8.80
N LEU A 227 4.78 -13.89 7.93
CA LEU A 227 4.02 -12.65 8.13
C LEU A 227 3.30 -12.22 6.84
N PRO A 228 2.06 -11.72 6.97
CA PRO A 228 1.38 -11.11 5.86
C PRO A 228 1.87 -9.68 5.63
N PHE A 229 2.01 -9.29 4.37
CA PHE A 229 2.21 -7.92 3.93
C PHE A 229 1.36 -7.64 2.70
N LEU A 230 0.53 -6.60 2.76
CA LEU A 230 -0.52 -6.33 1.76
C LEU A 230 -1.41 -7.56 1.56
N ASP A 231 -1.33 -8.18 0.39
CA ASP A 231 -2.07 -9.37 -0.01
C ASP A 231 -1.20 -10.63 -0.16
N VAL A 232 0.04 -10.59 0.30
CA VAL A 232 0.98 -11.72 0.23
C VAL A 232 1.31 -12.21 1.64
N LEU A 233 1.30 -13.52 1.84
CA LEU A 233 1.88 -14.17 3.00
C LEU A 233 3.27 -14.67 2.63
N VAL A 234 4.30 -14.10 3.25
CA VAL A 234 5.69 -14.54 3.07
C VAL A 234 6.14 -15.39 4.25
N GLN A 235 6.83 -16.49 3.95
CA GLN A 235 7.31 -17.45 4.94
C GLN A 235 8.77 -17.83 4.68
N ASN A 236 9.56 -17.86 5.74
CA ASN A 236 10.91 -18.37 5.74
C ASN A 236 10.90 -19.83 6.20
N ASN A 237 10.93 -20.76 5.24
CA ASN A 237 11.02 -22.19 5.49
C ASN A 237 12.50 -22.64 5.48
N ASN A 238 13.20 -22.35 6.58
CA ASN A 238 14.61 -22.72 6.78
C ASN A 238 15.58 -22.19 5.69
N GLY A 239 15.42 -20.92 5.30
CA GLY A 239 16.23 -20.27 4.26
C GLY A 239 15.58 -20.32 2.87
N ILE A 240 14.43 -20.99 2.73
CA ILE A 240 13.65 -21.03 1.50
C ILE A 240 12.45 -20.11 1.65
N LEU A 241 12.32 -19.13 0.76
CA LEU A 241 11.15 -18.27 0.72
C LEU A 241 9.96 -19.04 0.14
N VAL A 242 8.85 -19.06 0.89
CA VAL A 242 7.56 -19.55 0.44
C VAL A 242 6.58 -18.38 0.46
N SER A 243 5.84 -18.19 -0.63
CA SER A 243 4.83 -17.13 -0.74
C SER A 243 3.47 -17.69 -1.18
N SER A 244 2.41 -17.06 -0.69
CA SER A 244 1.02 -17.39 -1.03
C SER A 244 0.12 -16.17 -0.93
N LEU A 245 -1.08 -16.24 -1.50
CA LEU A 245 -2.09 -15.21 -1.33
C LEU A 245 -2.55 -15.17 0.14
N TYR A 246 -2.50 -13.99 0.76
CA TYR A 246 -2.98 -13.82 2.14
C TYR A 246 -4.47 -13.55 2.20
N HIS A 247 -5.21 -14.44 2.86
CA HIS A 247 -6.61 -14.23 3.24
C HIS A 247 -6.70 -13.75 4.68
N LYS A 248 -7.25 -12.55 4.90
CA LYS A 248 -7.52 -12.07 6.26
C LYS A 248 -8.50 -13.02 6.95
N PRO A 249 -8.28 -13.41 8.22
CA PRO A 249 -9.18 -14.33 8.93
C PRO A 249 -10.64 -13.87 9.00
N SER A 250 -10.87 -12.56 8.92
CA SER A 250 -12.20 -11.94 8.92
C SER A 250 -12.77 -11.67 7.52
N ALA A 251 -12.02 -11.97 6.45
CA ALA A 251 -12.49 -11.78 5.09
C ALA A 251 -13.58 -12.82 4.77
N GLN A 252 -14.78 -12.32 4.45
CA GLN A 252 -15.82 -13.14 3.84
C GLN A 252 -15.46 -13.41 2.37
N PRO A 253 -15.75 -14.60 1.83
CA PRO A 253 -15.51 -14.95 0.43
C PRO A 253 -16.54 -14.27 -0.47
N THR A 254 -16.65 -12.94 -0.38
CA THR A 254 -17.64 -12.12 -1.07
C THR A 254 -16.99 -11.39 -2.23
N VAL A 255 -17.58 -11.55 -3.41
CA VAL A 255 -17.25 -10.79 -4.62
C VAL A 255 -18.53 -10.20 -5.18
N VAL A 256 -18.45 -9.50 -6.32
CA VAL A 256 -19.65 -9.01 -7.01
C VAL A 256 -20.58 -10.20 -7.30
N SER A 257 -21.81 -10.17 -6.82
CA SER A 257 -22.77 -11.27 -7.04
C SER A 257 -23.09 -11.40 -8.53
N PHE A 258 -23.14 -12.62 -9.05
CA PHE A 258 -23.50 -12.87 -10.45
C PHE A 258 -24.95 -12.46 -10.79
N LEU A 259 -25.80 -12.29 -9.77
CA LEU A 259 -27.19 -11.83 -9.90
C LEU A 259 -27.30 -10.30 -10.01
N SER A 260 -26.21 -9.57 -9.82
CA SER A 260 -26.21 -8.11 -9.91
C SER A 260 -26.24 -7.62 -11.37
N ASP A 261 -26.72 -6.40 -11.59
CA ASP A 261 -26.82 -5.80 -12.93
C ASP A 261 -25.51 -5.13 -13.37
N HIS A 262 -24.39 -5.85 -13.25
CA HIS A 262 -23.10 -5.38 -13.73
C HIS A 262 -22.85 -5.86 -15.18
N PRO A 263 -22.14 -5.07 -16.01
CA PRO A 263 -21.72 -5.52 -17.33
C PRO A 263 -20.91 -6.82 -17.29
N ARG A 264 -21.06 -7.68 -18.31
CA ARG A 264 -20.39 -9.00 -18.38
C ARG A 264 -18.87 -8.95 -18.21
N HIS A 265 -18.23 -7.88 -18.70
CA HIS A 265 -16.79 -7.71 -18.56
C HIS A 265 -16.34 -7.56 -17.11
N VAL A 266 -17.19 -7.03 -16.20
CA VAL A 266 -16.88 -6.90 -14.77
C VAL A 266 -16.74 -8.29 -14.15
N PHE A 267 -17.72 -9.17 -14.37
CA PHE A 267 -17.69 -10.55 -13.86
C PHE A 267 -16.46 -11.33 -14.35
N ARG A 268 -16.12 -11.18 -15.63
CA ARG A 268 -14.89 -11.74 -16.20
C ARG A 268 -13.66 -11.19 -15.49
N ASN A 269 -13.54 -9.87 -15.39
CA ASN A 269 -12.35 -9.23 -14.85
C ASN A 269 -12.12 -9.61 -13.38
N VAL A 270 -13.17 -9.75 -12.57
CA VAL A 270 -13.03 -10.20 -11.18
C VAL A 270 -12.42 -11.60 -11.09
N ILE A 271 -12.83 -12.54 -11.96
CA ILE A 271 -12.22 -13.88 -12.04
C ILE A 271 -10.76 -13.79 -12.48
N GLN A 272 -10.50 -13.03 -13.55
CA GLN A 272 -9.15 -12.87 -14.10
C GLN A 272 -8.19 -12.28 -13.05
N THR A 273 -8.59 -11.21 -12.35
CA THR A 273 -7.78 -10.60 -11.28
C THR A 273 -7.51 -11.56 -10.12
N ALA A 274 -8.50 -12.37 -9.72
CA ALA A 274 -8.30 -13.35 -8.66
C ALA A 274 -7.26 -14.42 -9.06
N LEU A 275 -7.38 -14.96 -10.28
CA LEU A 275 -6.43 -15.95 -10.81
C LEU A 275 -5.03 -15.35 -11.03
N THR A 276 -4.94 -14.13 -11.58
CA THR A 276 -3.66 -13.43 -11.75
C THR A 276 -2.93 -13.28 -10.42
N ARG A 277 -3.63 -12.88 -9.34
CA ARG A 277 -3.03 -12.74 -8.01
C ARG A 277 -2.61 -14.09 -7.43
N ALA A 278 -3.44 -15.13 -7.60
CA ALA A 278 -3.09 -16.49 -7.17
C ALA A 278 -1.81 -16.99 -7.84
N VAL A 279 -1.67 -16.82 -9.15
CA VAL A 279 -0.46 -17.20 -9.89
C VAL A 279 0.74 -16.38 -9.41
N ARG A 280 0.61 -15.04 -9.35
CA ARG A 280 1.71 -14.14 -9.02
C ARG A 280 2.30 -14.39 -7.64
N TYR A 281 1.47 -14.76 -6.66
CA TYR A 281 1.93 -14.84 -5.28
C TYR A 281 2.27 -16.25 -4.81
N SER A 282 1.87 -17.28 -5.54
CA SER A 282 2.14 -18.66 -5.16
C SER A 282 3.55 -19.07 -5.55
N SER A 283 4.40 -19.38 -4.57
CA SER A 283 5.78 -19.82 -4.85
C SER A 283 5.85 -21.26 -5.40
N THR A 284 4.77 -22.05 -5.27
CA THR A 284 4.71 -23.41 -5.81
C THR A 284 3.38 -23.68 -6.51
N PHE A 285 3.41 -24.65 -7.43
CA PHE A 285 2.20 -25.10 -8.12
C PHE A 285 1.15 -25.66 -7.16
N GLU A 286 1.56 -26.31 -6.08
CA GLU A 286 0.64 -26.85 -5.08
C GLU A 286 -0.12 -25.73 -4.35
N ILE A 287 0.59 -24.70 -3.90
CA ILE A 287 -0.01 -23.50 -3.28
C ILE A 287 -0.99 -22.85 -4.25
N PHE A 288 -0.56 -22.67 -5.50
CA PHE A 288 -1.41 -22.12 -6.54
C PHE A 288 -2.69 -22.94 -6.75
N ASN A 289 -2.56 -24.26 -6.84
CA ASN A 289 -3.70 -25.14 -7.10
C ASN A 289 -4.69 -25.16 -5.92
N ASN A 290 -4.19 -25.05 -4.69
CA ASN A 290 -5.04 -24.88 -3.51
C ASN A 290 -5.79 -23.55 -3.56
N GLU A 291 -5.11 -22.44 -3.86
CA GLU A 291 -5.74 -21.13 -4.01
C GLU A 291 -6.78 -21.12 -5.15
N ARG A 292 -6.47 -21.75 -6.29
CA ARG A 292 -7.41 -21.92 -7.40
C ARG A 292 -8.71 -22.58 -6.96
N ARG A 293 -8.65 -23.59 -6.08
CA ARG A 293 -9.85 -24.25 -5.53
C ARG A 293 -10.64 -23.30 -4.64
N VAL A 294 -9.97 -22.54 -3.77
CA VAL A 294 -10.59 -21.50 -2.93
C VAL A 294 -11.32 -20.47 -3.80
N ILE A 295 -10.66 -19.97 -4.85
CA ILE A 295 -11.24 -19.02 -5.81
C ILE A 295 -12.49 -19.61 -6.48
N ARG A 296 -12.43 -20.87 -6.94
CA ARG A 296 -13.60 -21.55 -7.52
C ARG A 296 -14.78 -21.57 -6.55
N LEU A 297 -14.55 -21.99 -5.30
CA LEU A 297 -15.59 -22.06 -4.28
C LEU A 297 -16.16 -20.68 -3.96
N MET A 298 -15.31 -19.66 -3.88
CA MET A 298 -15.74 -18.26 -3.70
C MET A 298 -16.68 -17.82 -4.82
N PHE A 299 -16.37 -18.07 -6.09
CA PHE A 299 -17.26 -17.67 -7.18
C PHE A 299 -18.58 -18.45 -7.20
N LEU A 300 -18.56 -19.75 -6.93
CA LEU A 300 -19.77 -20.55 -6.77
C LEU A 300 -20.66 -20.00 -5.65
N TYR A 301 -20.07 -19.65 -4.50
CA TYR A 301 -20.76 -19.04 -3.37
C TYR A 301 -21.45 -17.72 -3.74
N ASN A 302 -20.89 -16.94 -4.67
CA ASN A 302 -21.47 -15.68 -5.14
C ASN A 302 -22.41 -15.84 -6.36
N GLY A 303 -22.85 -17.06 -6.65
CA GLY A 303 -23.87 -17.36 -7.66
C GLY A 303 -23.37 -17.48 -9.10
N TYR A 304 -22.05 -17.56 -9.33
CA TYR A 304 -21.50 -17.74 -10.67
C TYR A 304 -21.77 -19.16 -11.18
N PRO A 305 -22.30 -19.35 -12.40
CA PRO A 305 -22.51 -20.68 -12.97
C PRO A 305 -21.19 -21.44 -13.15
N SER A 306 -21.18 -22.72 -12.78
CA SER A 306 -19.98 -23.59 -12.88
C SER A 306 -19.37 -23.59 -14.29
N ASN A 307 -20.20 -23.66 -15.34
CA ASN A 307 -19.75 -23.63 -16.73
C ASN A 307 -19.06 -22.30 -17.09
N TYR A 308 -19.57 -21.18 -16.57
CA TYR A 308 -18.96 -19.87 -16.78
C TYR A 308 -17.59 -19.78 -16.08
N ILE A 309 -17.50 -20.28 -14.85
CA ILE A 309 -16.22 -20.34 -14.11
C ILE A 309 -15.20 -21.19 -14.89
N ASN A 310 -15.59 -22.38 -15.35
CA ASN A 310 -14.72 -23.27 -16.14
C ASN A 310 -14.18 -22.55 -17.38
N GLN A 311 -15.07 -21.94 -18.17
CA GLN A 311 -14.70 -21.22 -19.38
C GLN A 311 -13.71 -20.08 -19.09
N GLN A 312 -13.93 -19.31 -18.01
CA GLN A 312 -13.02 -18.21 -17.67
C GLN A 312 -11.67 -18.71 -17.16
N PHE A 313 -11.64 -19.83 -16.44
CA PHE A 313 -10.40 -20.45 -15.97
C PHE A 313 -9.58 -20.98 -17.15
N GLU A 314 -10.21 -21.74 -18.05
CA GLU A 314 -9.57 -22.26 -19.27
C GLU A 314 -8.99 -21.13 -20.11
N LYS A 315 -9.77 -20.06 -20.32
CA LYS A 315 -9.30 -18.88 -21.03
C LYS A 315 -8.09 -18.22 -20.36
N PHE A 316 -8.15 -18.03 -19.04
CA PHE A 316 -7.02 -17.46 -18.29
C PHE A 316 -5.75 -18.28 -18.49
N PHE A 317 -5.83 -19.62 -18.41
CA PHE A 317 -4.65 -20.48 -18.57
C PHE A 317 -4.14 -20.51 -20.01
N ALA A 318 -5.03 -20.50 -21.01
CA ALA A 318 -4.62 -20.40 -22.40
C ALA A 318 -3.87 -19.08 -22.65
N ASP A 319 -4.41 -17.95 -22.18
CA ASP A 319 -3.80 -16.63 -22.30
C ASP A 319 -2.46 -16.57 -21.53
N TYR A 320 -2.42 -17.10 -20.30
CA TYR A 320 -1.22 -17.13 -19.47
C TYR A 320 -0.09 -17.97 -20.10
N LEU A 321 -0.39 -19.17 -20.59
CA LEU A 321 0.59 -20.02 -21.27
C LEU A 321 1.13 -19.37 -22.55
N SER A 322 0.29 -18.64 -23.28
CA SER A 322 0.73 -17.88 -24.47
C SER A 322 1.64 -16.70 -24.14
N SER A 323 1.59 -16.19 -22.91
CA SER A 323 2.40 -15.05 -22.45
C SER A 323 3.76 -15.45 -21.87
N ILE A 324 3.97 -16.74 -21.55
CA ILE A 324 5.27 -17.26 -21.14
C ILE A 324 6.04 -17.58 -22.42
N SER A 325 7.12 -16.84 -22.72
CA SER A 325 8.02 -17.18 -23.83
C SER A 325 8.43 -18.67 -23.72
N PRO A 326 8.40 -19.44 -24.81
CA PRO A 326 8.82 -20.84 -24.75
C PRO A 326 10.26 -20.93 -24.22
N PRO A 327 10.60 -21.96 -23.43
CA PRO A 327 11.97 -22.15 -22.98
C PRO A 327 12.88 -22.21 -24.20
N ILE A 328 13.96 -21.42 -24.20
CA ILE A 328 15.03 -21.52 -25.19
C ILE A 328 15.64 -22.92 -24.99
N LEU A 329 15.22 -23.87 -25.81
CA LEU A 329 15.86 -25.18 -25.88
C LEU A 329 17.32 -24.95 -26.29
N PRO A 330 18.30 -25.47 -25.54
CA PRO A 330 19.69 -25.40 -25.97
C PRO A 330 19.79 -26.09 -27.33
N MET A 331 20.28 -25.36 -28.33
CA MET A 331 20.66 -25.98 -29.60
C MET A 331 21.73 -27.02 -29.27
N ILE A 332 21.36 -28.30 -29.39
CA ILE A 332 22.32 -29.38 -29.44
C ILE A 332 23.03 -29.23 -30.78
N THR A 333 24.21 -28.62 -30.76
CA THR A 333 25.15 -28.68 -31.88
C THR A 333 25.71 -30.10 -31.92
N ASN A 334 25.36 -30.83 -32.98
CA ASN A 334 25.95 -32.14 -33.31
C ASN A 334 27.45 -32.05 -33.54
#